data_AF-I0R3K1-F1
#
_entry.id   AF-I0R3K1-F1
#
_cell.length_a   1.000
_cell.length_b   1.000
_cell.length_c   1.000
_cell.angle_alpha   90.00
_cell.angle_beta   90.00
_cell.angle_gamma   90.00
#
_symmetry.space_group_name_H-M   'P 1'
#
loop_
_entity.id
_entity.type
_entity.pdbx_description
1 polymer ?
#
loop_
_entity_poly.entity_id
_entity_poly.type
_entity_poly.pdbx_seq_one_letter_code
_entity_poly.pdbx_strand_id
1 'polypeptide(L)' 'MKFASAVAETGMLLRDSEYKGSSSYESVLSLLDSISDIKSDESKAEFAELVKKMADMPKSDK' A
#
# COMPACT_ATOMS: atom_id res chain seq x y z
N MET A 1 14.52 -0.07 0.23
CA MET A 1 13.78 0.30 1.46
C MET A 1 12.35 0.76 1.20
N LYS A 2 12.09 1.57 0.16
CA LYS A 2 10.73 2.08 -0.14
C LYS A 2 9.63 1.00 -0.23
N PHE A 3 9.93 -0.13 -0.88
CA PHE A 3 8.96 -1.24 -0.98
C PHE A 3 8.60 -1.81 0.39
N ALA A 4 9.59 -2.07 1.25
CA ALA A 4 9.35 -2.58 2.59
C ALA A 4 8.53 -1.59 3.45
N SER A 5 8.76 -0.28 3.29
CA SER A 5 7.95 0.77 3.93
C SER A 5 6.51 0.73 3.44
N ALA A 6 6.28 0.62 2.13
CA ALA A 6 4.94 0.50 1.54
C ALA A 6 4.20 -0.75 2.04
N VAL A 7 4.90 -1.88 2.19
CA VAL A 7 4.34 -3.11 2.78
C VAL A 7 3.95 -2.90 4.24
N ALA A 8 4.81 -2.28 5.04
CA ALA A 8 4.52 -2.00 6.45
C ALA A 8 3.33 -1.04 6.63
N GLU A 9 3.28 0.06 5.86
CA GLU A 9 2.16 1.00 5.85
C GLU A 9 0.84 0.32 5.48
N THR A 10 0.85 -0.50 4.42
CA THR A 10 -0.33 -1.28 4.02
C THR A 10 -0.81 -2.21 5.13
N GLY A 11 0.09 -2.89 5.83
CA GLY A 11 -0.25 -3.75 6.97
C GLY A 11 -0.87 -2.97 8.13
N MET A 12 -0.38 -1.76 8.41
CA MET A 12 -0.96 -0.89 9.44
C MET A 12 -2.38 -0.44 9.06
N LEU A 13 -2.62 -0.14 7.78
CA LEU A 13 -3.95 0.23 7.27
C LEU A 13 -4.95 -0.93 7.34
N LEU A 14 -4.52 -2.12 6.92
CA LEU A 14 -5.37 -3.32 6.93
C LEU A 14 -5.79 -3.75 8.33
N ARG A 15 -4.91 -3.61 9.30
CA ARG A 15 -5.21 -3.93 10.71
C ARG A 15 -6.01 -2.82 11.41
N ASP A 16 -6.34 -1.74 10.70
CA ASP A 16 -6.84 -0.50 11.30
C ASP A 16 -6.00 -0.06 12.52
N SER A 17 -4.68 -0.20 12.40
CA SER A 17 -3.77 -0.12 13.55
C SER A 17 -3.78 1.25 14.21
N GLU A 18 -3.69 1.30 15.53
CA GLU A 18 -3.59 2.54 16.32
C GLU A 18 -2.36 3.38 15.93
N TYR A 19 -1.29 2.70 15.54
CA TYR A 19 -0.04 3.30 15.04
C TYR A 19 -0.06 3.72 13.56
N LYS A 20 -1.19 3.54 12.85
CA LYS A 20 -1.26 3.92 11.42
C LYS A 20 -0.98 5.41 11.21
N GLY A 21 -1.20 6.26 12.22
CA GLY A 21 -0.82 7.67 12.18
C GLY A 21 -1.37 8.38 10.94
N SER A 22 -0.47 8.90 10.09
CA SER A 22 -0.78 9.54 8.80
C SER A 22 -0.71 8.60 7.59
N SER A 23 -0.60 7.29 7.80
CA SER A 23 -0.56 6.30 6.71
C SER A 23 -1.89 6.32 5.97
N SER A 24 -1.85 6.26 4.65
CA SER A 24 -3.01 6.21 3.76
C SER A 24 -2.71 5.35 2.54
N TYR A 25 -3.72 4.79 1.89
CA TYR A 25 -3.48 4.02 0.67
C TYR A 25 -2.86 4.90 -0.44
N GLU A 26 -3.16 6.19 -0.45
CA GLU A 26 -2.57 7.18 -1.35
C GLU A 26 -1.07 7.39 -1.11
N SER A 27 -0.63 7.43 0.17
CA SER A 27 0.80 7.52 0.50
C SER A 27 1.55 6.28 0.05
N VAL A 28 0.96 5.10 0.25
CA VAL A 28 1.53 3.81 -0.19
C VAL A 28 1.69 3.77 -1.71
N LEU A 29 0.63 4.13 -2.47
CA LEU A 29 0.69 4.14 -3.93
C LEU A 29 1.76 5.12 -4.45
N SER A 30 1.84 6.32 -3.86
CA SER A 30 2.88 7.30 -4.20
C SER A 30 4.30 6.78 -3.93
N LEU A 31 4.48 6.04 -2.83
CA LEU A 31 5.74 5.38 -2.49
C LEU A 31 6.12 4.32 -3.53
N LEU A 32 5.17 3.48 -3.93
CA LEU A 32 5.35 2.43 -4.93
C LEU A 32 5.64 3.02 -6.32
N ASP A 33 4.95 4.08 -6.73
CA ASP A 33 5.21 4.76 -8.01
C ASP A 33 6.62 5.40 -8.07
N SER A 34 7.19 5.75 -6.92
CA SER A 34 8.56 6.28 -6.84
C SER A 34 9.66 5.23 -6.95
N ILE A 35 9.31 3.95 -7.14
CA ILE A 35 10.23 2.82 -7.31
C ILE A 35 10.39 2.55 -8.80
N SER A 36 11.59 2.79 -9.33
CA SER A 36 11.88 2.69 -10.77
C SER A 36 11.72 1.28 -11.34
N ASP A 37 11.94 0.24 -10.53
CA ASP A 37 11.83 -1.17 -10.91
C ASP A 37 10.46 -1.80 -10.58
N ILE A 38 9.47 -1.01 -10.15
CA ILE A 38 8.15 -1.53 -9.73
C ILE A 38 7.46 -2.31 -10.85
N LYS A 39 7.67 -1.91 -12.12
CA LYS A 39 7.10 -2.58 -13.30
C LYS A 39 7.96 -3.72 -13.85
N SER A 40 9.22 -3.81 -13.42
CA SER A 40 10.14 -4.86 -13.83
C SER A 40 10.08 -6.09 -12.92
N ASP A 41 9.49 -5.93 -11.74
CA ASP A 41 9.32 -6.95 -10.72
C ASP A 41 7.83 -7.28 -10.61
N GLU A 42 7.45 -8.45 -11.08
CA GLU A 42 6.05 -8.91 -11.13
C GLU A 42 5.40 -8.88 -9.74
N SER A 43 6.11 -9.32 -8.70
CA SER A 43 5.58 -9.33 -7.34
C SER A 43 5.31 -7.91 -6.81
N LYS A 44 6.17 -6.94 -7.16
CA LYS A 44 5.95 -5.54 -6.77
C LYS A 44 4.81 -4.90 -7.56
N ALA A 45 4.69 -5.23 -8.85
CA ALA A 45 3.60 -4.76 -9.70
C ALA A 45 2.24 -5.28 -9.20
N GLU A 46 2.15 -6.57 -8.91
CA GLU A 46 0.95 -7.19 -8.34
C GLU A 46 0.57 -6.58 -6.99
N PHE A 47 1.57 -6.30 -6.13
CA PHE A 47 1.34 -5.65 -4.86
C PHE A 47 0.72 -4.25 -5.04
N ALA A 48 1.22 -3.46 -5.99
CA ALA A 48 0.66 -2.14 -6.27
C ALA A 48 -0.80 -2.20 -6.75
N GLU A 49 -1.14 -3.16 -7.59
CA GLU A 49 -2.53 -3.38 -8.00
C GLU A 49 -3.43 -3.80 -6.83
N LEU A 50 -2.90 -4.64 -5.94
CA LEU A 50 -3.62 -5.08 -4.74
C LEU A 50 -3.92 -3.89 -3.82
N VAL A 51 -2.92 -3.04 -3.55
CA VAL A 51 -3.07 -1.81 -2.77
C VAL A 51 -4.11 -0.89 -3.39
N LYS A 52 -4.09 -0.72 -4.71
CA LYS A 52 -5.08 0.09 -5.42
C LYS A 52 -6.50 -0.45 -5.26
N LYS A 53 -6.71 -1.76 -5.43
CA LYS A 53 -8.02 -2.39 -5.19
C LYS A 53 -8.49 -2.21 -3.74
N MET A 54 -7.58 -2.26 -2.77
CA MET A 54 -7.91 -2.03 -1.37
C MET A 54 -8.30 -0.57 -1.09
N ALA A 55 -7.68 0.39 -1.78
CA ALA A 55 -8.05 1.80 -1.71
C ALA A 55 -9.46 2.05 -2.27
N ASP A 56 -9.80 1.37 -3.36
CA ASP A 56 -11.10 1.51 -4.04
C ASP A 56 -12.23 0.73 -3.36
N MET A 57 -11.90 -0.24 -2.49
CA MET A 57 -12.91 -0.99 -1.75
C MET A 57 -13.58 -0.11 -0.68
N PRO A 58 -14.93 -0.04 -0.65
CA PRO A 58 -15.63 0.61 0.44
C PRO A 58 -15.33 -0.16 1.74
N LYS A 59 -14.94 0.56 2.80
CA LYS A 59 -14.80 -0.03 4.13
C LYS A 59 -16.14 -0.69 4.47
N SER A 60 -16.14 -2.02 4.61
CA SER A 60 -17.27 -2.70 5.22
C SER A 60 -17.28 -2.29 6.69
N ASP A 61 -18.08 -1.29 7.02
CA ASP A 61 -18.49 -1.00 8.37
C ASP A 61 -19.16 -2.27 8.93
N LYS A 62 -18.46 -2.94 9.82
CA LYS A 62 -19.02 -3.97 10.69
C LYS A 62 -19.13 -3.41 12.10
#